data_AF-G1UTY3-F1
#
_entry.id   AF-G1UTY3-F1
#
_cell.length_a   1.000
_cell.length_b   1.000
_cell.length_c   1.000
_cell.angle_alpha   90.00
_cell.angle_beta   90.00
_cell.angle_gamma   90.00
#
_symmetry.space_group_name_H-M   'P 1'
#
loop_
_entity.id
_entity.type
_entity.pdbx_description
1 polymer ?
#
loop_
_entity_poly.entity_id
_entity_poly.type
_entity_poly.pdbx_seq_one_letter_code
_entity_poly.pdbx_strand_id
1 'polypeptide(L)'
;MRAARFFPFLDTLKTYTTRDFRADFMAALTVTPMAIPQAMAYALIAGVHPQYGIYACMLPVIVAALWGSARYLAAGPTNAISMVLFSTMATVSIGGTLLSSLPEEARMTYVFGLALLCGLIQVGMGLARLGDLANFISHSVMVAFATGAALLIAAGQLKTVLGLTGPKPAGFFPQIGMAFRNLDQINYWSLGLAVLTIVLIVALRRISRRFPSTLIALALVGAVGAIFQIKEHGVTLVGPIPNVIPPFSLPPAFDITALGDLFMPALAIALLGTVESLAIGKQMAAIKGDSFDGSQELIGQGLGNIAAGLTSGIPGCGSFTRSALVVTSGGNTRMGTVYSGLLALPMLFVLAPLMSWLPMPALGGVLLLISFQMIDRESIRLCLVATRIDRAVLLLTFAATLILDLERAIFVGVLLSLVLFIYKTAHPRVLRLRPEAPLLRDATPDLPPGIAVYVIEGTLFFGAIHELERQLYEEDREPARLVVLSLTRVFWLDASGAHALAQFVERCYARSMPVILVVGSRNVRDILRRTGILDYLSSGFVAETINEGLRLATNLLNRVSCRDNQCVFPAPEGPPPAPPVPPVPGDPVARAALAREAAATASAGGQKGTVVLPGPEKPKNT
;
A
#
# COMPACT_ATOMS: atom_id res chain seq x y z
N MET A 1 25.01 2.76 3.98
CA MET A 1 23.56 2.50 3.90
C MET A 1 22.68 3.72 3.56
N ARG A 2 23.17 4.98 3.54
CA ARG A 2 22.33 6.17 3.22
C ARG A 2 22.08 6.43 1.73
N ALA A 3 23.03 6.11 0.84
CA ALA A 3 22.90 6.41 -0.60
C ALA A 3 21.82 5.59 -1.31
N ALA A 4 21.62 4.32 -0.92
CA ALA A 4 20.61 3.43 -1.52
C ALA A 4 19.17 3.93 -1.34
N ARG A 5 18.91 4.72 -0.28
CA ARG A 5 17.59 5.33 -0.04
C ARG A 5 17.27 6.44 -1.04
N PHE A 6 18.27 7.15 -1.54
CA PHE A 6 18.10 8.22 -2.55
C PHE A 6 18.28 7.72 -3.98
N PHE A 7 19.07 6.66 -4.16
CA PHE A 7 19.40 6.07 -5.46
C PHE A 7 19.05 4.57 -5.46
N PRO A 8 17.75 4.21 -5.55
CA PRO A 8 17.31 2.82 -5.41
C PRO A 8 17.84 1.90 -6.53
N PHE A 9 18.21 2.46 -7.69
CA PHE A 9 18.86 1.71 -8.76
C PHE A 9 20.22 1.12 -8.36
N LEU A 10 20.94 1.69 -7.38
CA LEU A 10 22.23 1.15 -6.94
C LEU A 10 22.10 -0.26 -6.36
N ASP A 11 20.99 -0.58 -5.70
CA ASP A 11 20.77 -1.91 -5.16
C ASP A 11 20.48 -2.94 -6.26
N THR A 12 19.88 -2.49 -7.36
CA THR A 12 19.74 -3.33 -8.56
C THR A 12 21.11 -3.58 -9.18
N LEU A 13 21.93 -2.54 -9.37
CA LEU A 13 23.25 -2.66 -10.01
C LEU A 13 24.22 -3.57 -9.23
N LYS A 14 24.18 -3.57 -7.89
CA LYS A 14 25.03 -4.45 -7.06
C LYS A 14 24.78 -5.94 -7.29
N THR A 15 23.54 -6.31 -7.60
CA THR A 15 23.11 -7.72 -7.74
C THR A 15 22.85 -8.10 -9.20
N TYR A 16 23.18 -7.21 -10.15
CA TYR A 16 22.82 -7.36 -11.55
C TYR A 16 23.70 -8.38 -12.26
N THR A 17 23.09 -9.46 -12.74
CA THR A 17 23.81 -10.53 -13.43
C THR A 17 23.68 -10.43 -14.95
N THR A 18 24.53 -11.15 -15.68
CA THR A 18 24.41 -11.27 -17.15
C THR A 18 23.11 -11.95 -17.59
N ARG A 19 22.52 -12.77 -16.71
CA ARG A 19 21.20 -13.38 -16.93
C ARG A 19 20.11 -12.31 -16.88
N ASP A 20 20.19 -11.40 -15.93
CA ASP A 20 19.24 -10.28 -15.80
C ASP A 20 19.35 -9.33 -16.98
N PHE A 21 20.57 -9.00 -17.40
CA PHE A 21 20.81 -8.23 -18.63
C PHE A 21 20.07 -8.81 -19.84
N ARG A 22 20.24 -10.11 -20.10
CA ARG A 22 19.58 -10.78 -21.23
C ARG A 22 18.05 -10.76 -21.10
N ALA A 23 17.54 -11.01 -19.89
CA ALA A 23 16.11 -11.04 -19.63
C ALA A 23 15.47 -9.65 -19.79
N ASP A 24 16.06 -8.64 -19.17
CA ASP A 24 15.58 -7.26 -19.19
C ASP A 24 15.71 -6.62 -20.58
N PHE A 25 16.80 -6.88 -21.30
CA PHE A 25 16.97 -6.37 -22.66
C PHE A 25 15.97 -7.02 -23.63
N MET A 26 15.70 -8.33 -23.52
CA MET A 26 14.68 -9.00 -24.33
C MET A 26 13.26 -8.53 -23.99
N ALA A 27 12.98 -8.29 -22.72
CA ALA A 27 11.72 -7.69 -22.29
C ALA A 27 11.55 -6.29 -22.90
N ALA A 28 12.57 -5.43 -22.81
CA ALA A 28 12.57 -4.10 -23.41
C ALA A 28 12.37 -4.14 -24.93
N LEU A 29 13.07 -5.04 -25.63
CA LEU A 29 12.92 -5.24 -27.07
C LEU A 29 11.47 -5.59 -27.46
N THR A 30 10.75 -6.26 -26.56
CA THR A 30 9.35 -6.66 -26.75
C THR A 30 8.37 -5.53 -26.41
N VAL A 31 8.65 -4.75 -25.36
CA VAL A 31 7.74 -3.71 -24.85
C VAL A 31 7.79 -2.44 -25.70
N THR A 32 8.97 -2.00 -26.10
CA THR A 32 9.17 -0.70 -26.79
C THR A 32 8.37 -0.56 -28.09
N PRO A 33 8.30 -1.58 -28.98
CA PRO A 33 7.48 -1.50 -30.19
C PRO A 33 5.98 -1.26 -29.92
N MET A 34 5.46 -1.68 -28.77
CA MET A 34 4.08 -1.41 -28.37
C MET A 34 3.94 -0.07 -27.65
N ALA A 35 4.94 0.31 -26.88
CA ALA A 35 4.92 1.54 -26.10
C ALA A 35 4.80 2.78 -27.00
N ILE A 36 5.48 2.79 -28.16
CA ILE A 36 5.51 3.95 -29.08
C ILE A 36 4.11 4.24 -29.68
N PRO A 37 3.42 3.32 -30.38
CA PRO A 37 2.08 3.58 -30.91
C PRO A 37 1.07 3.92 -29.82
N GLN A 38 1.17 3.26 -28.66
CA GLN A 38 0.30 3.55 -27.53
C GLN A 38 0.50 4.99 -27.03
N ALA A 39 1.75 5.47 -26.97
CA ALA A 39 2.05 6.84 -26.56
C ALA A 39 1.52 7.88 -27.56
N MET A 40 1.65 7.59 -28.86
CA MET A 40 1.09 8.43 -29.93
C MET A 40 -0.43 8.52 -29.80
N ALA A 41 -1.11 7.39 -29.58
CA ALA A 41 -2.55 7.37 -29.38
C ALA A 41 -2.96 8.22 -28.16
N TYR A 42 -2.21 8.16 -27.07
CA TYR A 42 -2.48 8.97 -25.88
C TYR A 42 -2.19 10.46 -26.08
N ALA A 43 -1.18 10.83 -26.87
CA ALA A 43 -0.99 12.23 -27.28
C ALA A 43 -2.18 12.74 -28.13
N LEU A 44 -2.71 11.91 -29.02
CA LEU A 44 -3.91 12.25 -29.79
C LEU A 44 -5.15 12.40 -28.90
N ILE A 45 -5.32 11.56 -27.87
CA ILE A 45 -6.39 11.73 -26.87
C ILE A 45 -6.22 13.02 -26.09
N ALA A 46 -4.97 13.38 -25.78
CA ALA A 46 -4.67 14.66 -25.15
C ALA A 46 -4.93 15.85 -26.08
N GLY A 47 -5.17 15.66 -27.39
CA GLY A 47 -5.36 16.74 -28.35
C GLY A 47 -4.07 17.43 -28.78
N VAL A 48 -2.93 16.74 -28.66
CA VAL A 48 -1.60 17.25 -29.04
C VAL A 48 -0.95 16.40 -30.13
N HIS A 49 0.11 16.91 -30.76
CA HIS A 49 0.83 16.17 -31.79
C HIS A 49 1.41 14.85 -31.25
N PRO A 50 1.34 13.72 -32.00
CA PRO A 50 1.81 12.41 -31.55
C PRO A 50 3.24 12.36 -30.98
N GLN A 51 4.12 13.22 -31.51
CA GLN A 51 5.53 13.30 -31.11
C GLN A 51 5.73 13.52 -29.61
N TYR A 52 4.87 14.33 -28.97
CA TYR A 52 4.99 14.65 -27.56
C TYR A 52 4.69 13.44 -26.65
N GLY A 53 3.88 12.49 -27.13
CA GLY A 53 3.69 11.20 -26.47
C GLY A 53 4.93 10.29 -26.61
N ILE A 54 5.56 10.29 -27.78
CA ILE A 54 6.79 9.50 -28.03
C ILE A 54 7.92 10.00 -27.12
N TYR A 55 8.11 11.31 -27.00
CA TYR A 55 9.12 11.90 -26.10
C TYR A 55 8.93 11.48 -24.65
N ALA A 56 7.67 11.42 -24.19
CA ALA A 56 7.31 10.95 -22.86
C ALA A 56 7.64 9.46 -22.61
N CYS A 57 8.05 8.71 -23.63
CA CYS A 57 8.46 7.30 -23.54
C CYS A 57 9.98 7.09 -23.58
N MET A 58 10.77 8.16 -23.64
CA MET A 58 12.23 8.11 -23.71
C MET A 58 12.85 8.40 -22.34
N LEU A 59 13.44 9.60 -22.16
CA LEU A 59 14.08 10.01 -20.92
C LEU A 59 13.16 9.93 -19.69
N PRO A 60 11.87 10.33 -19.75
CA PRO A 60 10.98 10.28 -18.58
C PRO A 60 10.84 8.89 -17.98
N VAL A 61 10.76 7.88 -18.84
CA VAL A 61 10.63 6.47 -18.44
C VAL A 61 11.90 5.97 -17.76
N ILE A 62 13.07 6.37 -18.28
CA ILE A 62 14.36 6.03 -17.69
C ILE A 62 14.48 6.63 -16.28
N VAL A 63 14.18 7.92 -16.15
CA VAL A 63 14.27 8.63 -14.86
C VAL A 63 13.29 8.04 -13.85
N ALA A 64 12.04 7.82 -14.25
CA ALA A 64 11.04 7.21 -13.38
C ALA A 64 11.46 5.81 -12.90
N ALA A 65 12.00 4.96 -13.78
CA ALA A 65 12.44 3.61 -13.41
C ALA A 65 13.68 3.60 -12.49
N LEU A 66 14.61 4.53 -12.70
CA LEU A 66 15.83 4.61 -11.89
C LEU A 66 15.54 5.05 -10.46
N TRP A 67 14.66 6.05 -10.27
CA TRP A 67 14.33 6.58 -8.94
C TRP A 67 13.09 5.97 -8.31
N GLY A 68 12.24 5.26 -9.06
CA GLY A 68 11.06 4.58 -8.54
C GLY A 68 11.38 3.42 -7.59
N SER A 69 10.37 3.03 -6.81
CA SER A 69 10.45 1.87 -5.91
C SER A 69 10.12 0.58 -6.64
N ALA A 70 9.03 0.59 -7.41
CA ALA A 70 8.52 -0.58 -8.11
C ALA A 70 9.44 -0.98 -9.26
N ARG A 71 10.04 -2.17 -9.15
CA ARG A 71 11.04 -2.67 -10.11
C ARG A 71 10.52 -2.82 -11.53
N TYR A 72 9.23 -3.03 -11.73
CA TYR A 72 8.67 -3.32 -13.06
C TYR A 72 7.72 -2.25 -13.56
N LEU A 73 7.53 -1.16 -12.80
CA LEU A 73 6.62 -0.12 -13.19
C LEU A 73 7.22 0.67 -14.37
N ALA A 74 6.50 0.69 -15.48
CA ALA A 74 6.86 1.46 -16.65
C ALA A 74 6.00 2.72 -16.73
N ALA A 75 6.66 3.88 -16.65
CA ALA A 75 5.99 5.17 -16.72
C ALA A 75 5.62 5.55 -18.18
N GLY A 76 4.80 6.58 -18.31
CA GLY A 76 4.52 7.28 -19.56
C GLY A 76 3.10 7.81 -19.62
N PRO A 77 2.67 8.34 -20.78
CA PRO A 77 1.31 8.85 -20.91
C PRO A 77 0.30 7.71 -20.77
N THR A 78 -0.82 8.01 -20.13
CA THR A 78 -1.95 7.09 -19.97
C THR A 78 -3.23 7.74 -20.46
N ASN A 79 -4.26 6.93 -20.70
CA ASN A 79 -5.55 7.43 -21.13
C ASN A 79 -6.13 8.49 -20.17
N ALA A 80 -6.05 8.24 -18.86
CA ALA A 80 -6.60 9.12 -17.84
C ALA A 80 -5.87 10.48 -17.81
N ILE A 81 -4.54 10.47 -17.75
CA ILE A 81 -3.72 11.68 -17.78
C ILE A 81 -3.94 12.47 -19.08
N SER A 82 -4.03 11.79 -20.22
CA SER A 82 -4.32 12.42 -21.50
C SER A 82 -5.69 13.10 -21.55
N MET A 83 -6.73 12.48 -21.01
CA MET A 83 -8.07 13.07 -20.94
C MET A 83 -8.11 14.29 -20.02
N VAL A 84 -7.44 14.23 -18.87
CA VAL A 84 -7.33 15.39 -17.97
C VAL A 84 -6.54 16.52 -18.62
N LEU A 85 -5.46 16.20 -19.36
CA LEU A 85 -4.70 17.19 -20.10
C LEU A 85 -5.53 17.85 -21.21
N PHE A 86 -6.32 17.06 -21.96
CA PHE A 86 -7.26 17.59 -22.95
C PHE A 86 -8.27 18.55 -22.30
N SER A 87 -8.92 18.12 -21.21
CA SER A 87 -9.86 18.95 -20.46
C SER A 87 -9.20 20.23 -19.94
N THR A 88 -7.98 20.12 -19.41
CA THR A 88 -7.20 21.25 -18.92
C THR A 88 -6.99 22.28 -20.02
N MET A 89 -6.58 21.84 -21.22
CA MET A 89 -6.41 22.75 -22.35
C MET A 89 -7.71 23.40 -22.80
N ALA A 90 -8.84 22.70 -22.66
CA ALA A 90 -10.15 23.22 -23.04
C ALA A 90 -10.74 24.22 -22.02
N THR A 91 -10.36 24.13 -20.73
CA THR A 91 -11.00 24.90 -19.65
C THR A 91 -10.12 25.98 -19.03
N VAL A 92 -8.79 25.85 -19.10
CA VAL A 92 -7.87 26.79 -18.44
C VAL A 92 -7.57 27.97 -19.35
N SER A 93 -7.60 29.16 -18.76
CA SER A 93 -7.25 30.42 -19.40
C SER A 93 -5.96 30.95 -18.78
N ILE A 94 -5.02 31.39 -19.61
CA ILE A 94 -3.76 31.99 -19.19
C ILE A 94 -3.74 33.41 -19.74
N GLY A 95 -3.62 34.41 -18.85
CA GLY A 95 -3.67 35.81 -19.25
C GLY A 95 -4.98 36.23 -19.93
N GLY A 96 -6.09 35.56 -19.61
CA GLY A 96 -7.41 35.82 -20.20
C GLY A 96 -7.67 35.11 -21.53
N THR A 97 -6.71 34.35 -22.05
CA THR A 97 -6.87 33.55 -23.28
C THR A 97 -6.91 32.06 -23.00
N LEU A 98 -7.87 31.34 -23.60
CA LEU A 98 -7.98 29.89 -23.43
C LEU A 98 -6.74 29.19 -23.99
N LEU A 99 -6.22 28.22 -23.23
CA LEU A 99 -5.02 27.48 -23.59
C LEU A 99 -5.17 26.75 -24.94
N SER A 100 -6.37 26.27 -25.26
CA SER A 100 -6.68 25.64 -26.56
C SER A 100 -6.64 26.60 -27.75
N SER A 101 -6.82 27.91 -27.52
CA SER A 101 -6.86 28.94 -28.57
C SER A 101 -5.49 29.52 -28.92
N LEU A 102 -4.48 29.24 -28.10
CA LEU A 102 -3.12 29.71 -28.32
C LEU A 102 -2.45 28.99 -29.51
N PRO A 103 -1.51 29.66 -30.19
CA PRO A 103 -0.62 28.99 -31.15
C PRO A 103 0.06 27.77 -30.52
N GLU A 104 0.28 26.73 -31.31
CA GLU A 104 0.81 25.45 -30.81
C GLU A 104 2.11 25.61 -30.03
N GLU A 105 3.03 26.47 -30.51
CA GLU A 105 4.31 26.75 -29.85
C GLU A 105 4.14 27.29 -28.42
N ALA A 106 3.25 28.27 -28.24
CA ALA A 106 2.94 28.83 -26.93
C ALA A 106 2.18 27.83 -26.05
N ARG A 107 1.21 27.11 -26.62
CA ARG A 107 0.40 26.12 -25.92
C ARG A 107 1.25 24.98 -25.35
N MET A 108 2.15 24.42 -26.14
CA MET A 108 2.98 23.29 -25.72
C MET A 108 3.95 23.68 -24.62
N THR A 109 4.44 24.93 -24.66
CA THR A 109 5.30 25.49 -23.64
C THR A 109 4.62 25.48 -22.26
N TYR A 110 3.32 25.76 -22.18
CA TYR A 110 2.53 25.60 -20.94
C TYR A 110 2.25 24.12 -20.58
N VAL A 111 2.02 23.25 -21.57
CA VAL A 111 1.84 21.80 -21.35
C VAL A 111 3.09 21.16 -20.74
N PHE A 112 4.27 21.53 -21.23
CA PHE A 112 5.54 21.08 -20.64
C PHE A 112 5.75 21.65 -19.24
N GLY A 113 5.29 22.89 -19.03
CA GLY A 113 5.25 23.47 -17.70
C GLY A 113 4.32 22.72 -16.73
N LEU A 114 3.15 22.27 -17.19
CA LEU A 114 2.26 21.40 -16.42
C LEU A 114 2.95 20.09 -16.04
N ALA A 115 3.66 19.46 -16.97
CA ALA A 115 4.43 18.24 -16.69
C ALA A 115 5.48 18.49 -15.60
N LEU A 116 6.22 19.59 -15.68
CA LEU A 116 7.22 19.97 -14.69
C LEU A 116 6.59 20.25 -13.32
N LEU A 117 5.52 21.03 -13.24
CA LEU A 117 4.81 21.33 -11.99
C LEU A 117 4.20 20.07 -11.36
N CYS A 118 3.57 19.22 -12.18
CA CYS A 118 3.09 17.92 -11.75
C CYS A 118 4.22 17.10 -11.12
N GLY A 119 5.40 17.09 -11.75
CA GLY A 119 6.56 16.39 -11.24
C GLY A 119 7.09 16.96 -9.92
N LEU A 120 7.17 18.29 -9.79
CA LEU A 120 7.55 18.95 -8.53
C LEU A 120 6.58 18.65 -7.40
N ILE A 121 5.27 18.68 -7.68
CA ILE A 121 4.23 18.32 -6.70
C ILE A 121 4.42 16.88 -6.25
N GLN A 122 4.60 15.92 -7.16
CA GLN A 122 4.81 14.50 -6.83
C GLN A 122 6.10 14.27 -6.02
N VAL A 123 7.21 14.94 -6.36
CA VAL A 123 8.43 14.91 -5.54
C VAL A 123 8.15 15.46 -4.14
N GLY A 124 7.45 16.59 -4.02
CA GLY A 124 7.03 17.16 -2.75
C GLY A 124 6.17 16.21 -1.92
N MET A 125 5.20 15.54 -2.54
CA MET A 125 4.37 14.51 -1.91
C MET A 125 5.19 13.31 -1.41
N GLY A 126 6.16 12.86 -2.20
CA GLY A 126 7.08 11.78 -1.81
C GLY A 126 7.98 12.18 -0.63
N LEU A 127 8.51 13.40 -0.62
CA LEU A 127 9.29 13.94 0.50
C LEU A 127 8.45 14.11 1.78
N ALA A 128 7.18 14.49 1.63
CA ALA A 128 6.20 14.56 2.72
C ALA A 128 5.68 13.19 3.18
N ARG A 129 6.17 12.09 2.59
CA ARG A 129 5.78 10.70 2.88
C ARG A 129 4.30 10.39 2.64
N LEU A 130 3.66 11.09 1.71
CA LEU A 130 2.27 10.81 1.35
C LEU A 130 2.10 9.48 0.60
N GLY A 131 3.19 8.88 0.12
CA GLY A 131 3.18 7.55 -0.48
C GLY A 131 2.86 6.43 0.52
N ASP A 132 2.99 6.68 1.82
CA ASP A 132 2.62 5.72 2.87
C ASP A 132 1.11 5.41 2.84
N LEU A 133 0.30 6.29 2.23
CA LEU A 133 -1.13 6.05 1.99
C LEU A 133 -1.38 4.79 1.15
N ALA A 134 -0.42 4.40 0.30
CA ALA A 134 -0.51 3.16 -0.48
C ALA A 134 -0.62 1.92 0.42
N ASN A 135 -0.13 1.97 1.67
CA ASN A 135 -0.21 0.85 2.60
C ASN A 135 -1.66 0.51 2.99
N PHE A 136 -2.59 1.47 2.94
CA PHE A 136 -4.00 1.26 3.24
C PHE A 136 -4.79 0.59 2.10
N ILE A 137 -4.19 0.42 0.93
CA ILE A 137 -4.78 -0.37 -0.16
C ILE A 137 -4.77 -1.85 0.24
N SER A 138 -5.93 -2.41 0.59
CA SER A 138 -6.03 -3.81 1.00
C SER A 138 -5.79 -4.77 -0.17
N HIS A 139 -5.47 -6.02 0.15
CA HIS A 139 -5.28 -7.07 -0.85
C HIS A 139 -6.53 -7.27 -1.72
N SER A 140 -7.72 -7.23 -1.12
CA SER A 140 -9.00 -7.33 -1.83
C SER A 140 -9.22 -6.21 -2.86
N VAL A 141 -8.80 -4.97 -2.56
CA VAL A 141 -8.83 -3.84 -3.51
C VAL A 141 -7.86 -4.07 -4.66
N MET A 142 -6.65 -4.54 -4.39
CA MET A 142 -5.63 -4.84 -5.40
C MET A 142 -6.11 -5.92 -6.40
N VAL A 143 -6.67 -7.01 -5.89
CA VAL A 143 -7.21 -8.10 -6.73
C VAL A 143 -8.39 -7.64 -7.58
N ALA A 144 -9.32 -6.86 -6.99
CA ALA A 144 -10.44 -6.26 -7.73
C ALA A 144 -9.93 -5.33 -8.83
N PHE A 145 -8.96 -4.48 -8.53
CA PHE A 145 -8.35 -3.54 -9.46
C PHE A 145 -7.67 -4.24 -10.63
N ALA A 146 -6.83 -5.25 -10.38
CA ALA A 146 -6.16 -6.00 -11.44
C ALA A 146 -7.17 -6.70 -12.37
N THR A 147 -8.21 -7.30 -11.80
CA THR A 147 -9.27 -8.00 -12.56
C THR A 147 -10.14 -7.02 -13.35
N GLY A 148 -10.50 -5.89 -12.76
CA GLY A 148 -11.24 -4.81 -13.41
C GLY A 148 -10.45 -4.18 -14.56
N ALA A 149 -9.17 -3.87 -14.32
CA ALA A 149 -8.26 -3.35 -15.34
C ALA A 149 -8.10 -4.34 -16.51
N ALA A 150 -7.99 -5.65 -16.22
CA ALA A 150 -7.96 -6.69 -17.26
C ALA A 150 -9.20 -6.63 -18.17
N LEU A 151 -10.40 -6.58 -17.59
CA LEU A 151 -11.65 -6.50 -18.34
C LEU A 151 -11.79 -5.18 -19.12
N LEU A 152 -11.38 -4.05 -18.52
CA LEU A 152 -11.34 -2.75 -19.20
C LEU A 152 -10.39 -2.76 -20.41
N ILE A 153 -9.21 -3.35 -20.26
CA ILE A 153 -8.26 -3.52 -21.37
C ILE A 153 -8.90 -4.38 -22.45
N ALA A 154 -9.53 -5.50 -22.08
CA ALA A 154 -10.16 -6.42 -23.02
C ALA A 154 -11.29 -5.76 -23.81
N ALA A 155 -12.23 -5.09 -23.13
CA ALA A 155 -13.27 -4.28 -23.76
C ALA A 155 -12.67 -3.19 -24.67
N GLY A 156 -11.59 -2.57 -24.19
CA GLY A 156 -10.81 -1.57 -24.90
C GLY A 156 -10.25 -2.04 -26.24
N GLN A 157 -10.00 -3.33 -26.40
CA GLN A 157 -9.48 -3.90 -27.64
C GLN A 157 -10.56 -4.42 -28.59
N LEU A 158 -11.81 -4.57 -28.15
CA LEU A 158 -12.87 -5.17 -28.98
C LEU A 158 -13.05 -4.45 -30.31
N LYS A 159 -13.11 -3.12 -30.30
CA LYS A 159 -13.19 -2.32 -31.54
C LYS A 159 -12.07 -2.65 -32.52
N THR A 160 -10.84 -2.68 -32.02
CA THR A 160 -9.63 -2.90 -32.81
C THR A 160 -9.56 -4.34 -33.35
N VAL A 161 -9.89 -5.32 -32.52
CA VAL A 161 -9.83 -6.75 -32.85
C VAL A 161 -10.95 -7.14 -33.81
N LEU A 162 -12.15 -6.63 -33.61
CA LEU A 162 -13.29 -6.84 -34.51
C LEU A 162 -13.21 -5.99 -35.79
N GLY A 163 -12.28 -5.02 -35.85
CA GLY A 163 -12.10 -4.12 -37.00
C GLY A 163 -13.26 -3.16 -37.22
N LEU A 164 -13.95 -2.75 -36.13
CA LEU A 164 -15.12 -1.87 -36.20
C LEU A 164 -14.71 -0.41 -36.42
N THR A 165 -15.49 0.29 -37.24
CA THR A 165 -15.31 1.72 -37.54
C THR A 165 -16.12 2.62 -36.60
N GLY A 166 -15.86 3.94 -36.62
CA GLY A 166 -16.57 4.93 -35.79
C GLY A 166 -15.81 5.36 -34.53
N PRO A 167 -16.38 6.25 -33.70
CA PRO A 167 -15.75 6.71 -32.46
C PRO A 167 -15.73 5.60 -31.39
N LYS A 168 -14.64 5.52 -30.61
CA LYS A 168 -14.56 4.56 -29.50
C LYS A 168 -15.25 5.17 -28.27
N PRO A 169 -16.31 4.55 -27.73
CA PRO A 169 -16.97 5.09 -26.55
C PRO A 169 -16.11 4.90 -25.29
N ALA A 170 -16.26 5.81 -24.32
CA ALA A 170 -15.61 5.72 -23.01
C ALA A 170 -16.36 4.72 -22.10
N GLY A 171 -15.63 4.06 -21.20
CA GLY A 171 -16.18 3.10 -20.23
C GLY A 171 -16.34 1.66 -20.77
N PHE A 172 -16.55 0.72 -19.84
CA PHE A 172 -16.64 -0.71 -20.15
C PHE A 172 -17.93 -1.07 -20.88
N PHE A 173 -19.10 -0.83 -20.27
CA PHE A 173 -20.39 -1.22 -20.82
C PHE A 173 -20.70 -0.60 -22.20
N PRO A 174 -20.41 0.70 -22.45
CA PRO A 174 -20.60 1.27 -23.77
C PRO A 174 -19.75 0.59 -24.87
N GLN A 175 -18.53 0.16 -24.57
CA GLN A 175 -17.68 -0.55 -25.52
C GLN A 175 -18.20 -1.95 -25.81
N ILE A 176 -18.68 -2.66 -24.80
CA ILE A 176 -19.35 -3.96 -24.96
C ILE A 176 -20.62 -3.79 -25.81
N GLY A 177 -21.46 -2.79 -25.48
CA GLY A 177 -22.70 -2.51 -26.22
C GLY A 177 -22.46 -2.15 -27.69
N MET A 178 -21.41 -1.37 -27.97
CA MET A 178 -20.98 -1.08 -29.34
C MET A 178 -20.55 -2.37 -30.07
N ALA A 179 -19.78 -3.24 -29.43
CA ALA A 179 -19.36 -4.50 -30.05
C ALA A 179 -20.57 -5.39 -30.41
N PHE A 180 -21.59 -5.47 -29.54
CA PHE A 180 -22.80 -6.24 -29.80
C PHE A 180 -23.70 -5.63 -30.89
N ARG A 181 -23.82 -4.30 -30.96
CA ARG A 181 -24.63 -3.62 -31.97
C ARG A 181 -24.03 -3.69 -33.37
N ASN A 182 -22.72 -3.84 -33.47
CA ASN A 182 -21.98 -3.81 -34.73
C ASN A 182 -21.41 -5.19 -35.10
N LEU A 183 -21.99 -6.29 -34.60
CA LEU A 183 -21.55 -7.65 -34.94
C LEU A 183 -21.61 -7.94 -36.44
N ASP A 184 -22.58 -7.34 -37.15
CA ASP A 184 -22.73 -7.52 -38.60
C ASP A 184 -21.64 -6.79 -39.41
N GLN A 185 -20.87 -5.90 -38.77
CA GLN A 185 -19.81 -5.10 -39.39
C GLN A 185 -18.40 -5.62 -39.06
N ILE A 186 -18.30 -6.84 -38.52
CA ILE A 186 -17.01 -7.44 -38.17
C ILE A 186 -16.15 -7.60 -39.43
N ASN A 187 -14.92 -7.10 -39.35
CA ASN A 187 -13.90 -7.40 -40.33
C ASN A 187 -13.18 -8.71 -39.96
N TYR A 188 -13.48 -9.78 -40.70
CA TYR A 188 -12.90 -11.10 -40.46
C TYR A 188 -11.38 -11.14 -40.62
N TRP A 189 -10.76 -10.26 -41.42
CA TRP A 189 -9.31 -10.15 -41.50
C TRP A 189 -8.72 -9.62 -40.20
N SER A 190 -9.33 -8.59 -39.61
CA SER A 190 -8.90 -8.04 -38.31
C SER A 190 -8.99 -9.11 -37.21
N LEU A 191 -10.14 -9.81 -37.15
CA LEU A 191 -10.36 -10.87 -36.17
C LEU A 191 -9.35 -12.01 -36.36
N GLY A 192 -9.14 -12.45 -37.61
CA GLY A 192 -8.19 -13.49 -37.98
C GLY A 192 -6.76 -13.16 -37.57
N LEU A 193 -6.30 -11.93 -37.82
CA LEU A 193 -4.95 -11.47 -37.43
C LEU A 193 -4.78 -11.40 -35.91
N ALA A 194 -5.81 -10.95 -35.18
CA ALA A 194 -5.77 -10.93 -33.71
C ALA A 194 -5.67 -12.34 -33.12
N VAL A 195 -6.51 -13.27 -33.60
CA VAL A 195 -6.48 -14.68 -33.21
C VAL A 195 -5.15 -15.32 -33.59
N LEU A 196 -4.66 -15.10 -34.81
CA LEU A 196 -3.37 -15.58 -35.27
C LEU A 196 -2.24 -15.08 -34.36
N THR A 197 -2.28 -13.81 -33.97
CA THR A 197 -1.30 -13.24 -33.03
C THR A 197 -1.30 -14.00 -31.70
N ILE A 198 -2.48 -14.23 -31.11
CA ILE A 198 -2.61 -14.97 -29.85
C ILE A 198 -2.08 -16.40 -29.99
N VAL A 199 -2.49 -17.10 -31.04
CA VAL A 199 -2.08 -18.49 -31.32
C VAL A 199 -0.56 -18.57 -31.49
N LEU A 200 0.04 -17.68 -32.27
CA LEU A 200 1.49 -17.64 -32.47
C LEU A 200 2.24 -17.38 -31.17
N ILE A 201 1.78 -16.43 -30.33
CA ILE A 201 2.44 -16.16 -29.04
C ILE A 201 2.38 -17.39 -28.15
N VAL A 202 1.22 -18.03 -28.02
CA VAL A 202 1.05 -19.23 -27.18
C VAL A 202 1.88 -20.41 -27.72
N ALA A 203 1.88 -20.64 -29.02
CA ALA A 203 2.66 -21.69 -29.66
C ALA A 203 4.17 -21.48 -29.49
N LEU A 204 4.67 -20.27 -29.76
CA LEU A 204 6.08 -19.91 -29.61
C LEU A 204 6.53 -20.03 -28.15
N ARG A 205 5.70 -19.63 -27.18
CA ARG A 205 6.00 -19.82 -25.74
C ARG A 205 6.09 -21.28 -25.34
N ARG A 206 5.36 -22.19 -25.99
CA ARG A 206 5.45 -23.64 -25.75
C ARG A 206 6.72 -24.25 -26.35
N ILE A 207 7.16 -23.77 -27.52
CA ILE A 207 8.38 -24.26 -28.18
C ILE A 207 9.62 -23.82 -27.41
N SER A 208 9.71 -22.54 -27.05
CA SER A 208 10.85 -22.02 -26.29
C SER A 208 10.48 -20.77 -25.51
N ARG A 209 10.71 -20.82 -24.19
CA ARG A 209 10.60 -19.65 -23.29
C ARG A 209 11.74 -18.65 -23.46
N ARG A 210 12.73 -18.94 -24.32
CA ARG A 210 13.97 -18.16 -24.45
C ARG A 210 13.89 -17.04 -25.49
N PHE A 211 12.92 -17.09 -26.40
CA PHE A 211 12.75 -16.11 -27.47
C PHE A 211 11.61 -15.12 -27.17
N PRO A 212 11.70 -13.87 -27.67
CA PRO A 212 10.65 -12.86 -27.51
C PRO A 212 9.43 -13.20 -28.38
N SER A 213 8.63 -14.16 -27.89
CA SER A 213 7.45 -14.72 -28.58
C SER A 213 6.51 -13.66 -29.16
N THR A 214 6.28 -12.58 -28.41
CA THR A 214 5.46 -11.44 -28.83
C THR A 214 6.06 -10.70 -30.03
N LEU A 215 7.36 -10.42 -30.04
CA LEU A 215 8.00 -9.69 -31.14
C LEU A 215 8.01 -10.54 -32.43
N ILE A 216 8.30 -11.84 -32.29
CA ILE A 216 8.27 -12.78 -33.42
C ILE A 216 6.84 -12.89 -33.97
N ALA A 217 5.83 -13.00 -33.10
CA ALA A 217 4.44 -13.05 -33.52
C ALA A 217 4.02 -11.77 -34.26
N LEU A 218 4.37 -10.59 -33.75
CA LEU A 218 4.10 -9.32 -34.42
C LEU A 218 4.80 -9.22 -35.78
N ALA A 219 6.06 -9.66 -35.89
CA ALA A 219 6.79 -9.65 -37.14
C ALA A 219 6.16 -10.59 -38.18
N LEU A 220 5.78 -11.81 -37.77
CA LEU A 220 5.10 -12.78 -38.64
C LEU A 220 3.73 -12.28 -39.08
N VAL A 221 2.94 -11.72 -38.17
CA VAL A 221 1.61 -11.19 -38.49
C VAL A 221 1.71 -9.93 -39.34
N GLY A 222 2.72 -9.09 -39.14
CA GLY A 222 3.05 -7.97 -40.02
C GLY A 222 3.41 -8.43 -41.43
N ALA A 223 4.23 -9.48 -41.56
CA ALA A 223 4.58 -10.06 -42.85
C ALA A 223 3.36 -10.65 -43.58
N VAL A 224 2.51 -11.40 -42.87
CA VAL A 224 1.21 -11.87 -43.40
C VAL A 224 0.36 -10.68 -43.84
N GLY A 225 0.26 -9.64 -43.03
CA GLY A 225 -0.49 -8.42 -43.36
C GLY A 225 0.01 -7.76 -44.65
N ALA A 226 1.32 -7.67 -44.82
CA ALA A 226 1.94 -7.11 -46.02
C ALA A 226 1.69 -7.96 -47.27
N ILE A 227 1.83 -9.29 -47.17
CA ILE A 227 1.64 -10.23 -48.28
C ILE A 227 0.19 -10.21 -48.79
N PHE A 228 -0.78 -10.20 -47.88
CA PHE A 228 -2.21 -10.24 -48.21
C PHE A 228 -2.82 -8.84 -48.43
N GLN A 229 -2.02 -7.78 -48.44
CA GLN A 229 -2.47 -6.39 -48.63
C GLN A 229 -3.71 -6.06 -47.78
N ILE A 230 -3.66 -6.41 -46.49
CA ILE A 230 -4.81 -6.35 -45.57
C ILE A 230 -5.41 -4.94 -45.42
N LYS A 231 -4.63 -3.90 -45.77
CA LYS A 231 -5.09 -2.51 -45.77
C LYS A 231 -6.24 -2.31 -46.77
N GLU A 232 -6.19 -2.97 -47.91
CA GLU A 232 -7.26 -2.95 -48.93
C GLU A 232 -8.51 -3.67 -48.44
N HIS A 233 -8.33 -4.63 -47.54
CA HIS A 233 -9.40 -5.36 -46.86
C HIS A 233 -9.95 -4.61 -45.63
N GLY A 234 -9.65 -3.32 -45.48
CA GLY A 234 -10.19 -2.47 -44.41
C GLY A 234 -9.55 -2.67 -43.03
N VAL A 235 -8.37 -3.29 -42.94
CA VAL A 235 -7.65 -3.43 -41.67
C VAL A 235 -6.84 -2.16 -41.37
N THR A 236 -7.05 -1.60 -40.18
CA THR A 236 -6.30 -0.42 -39.71
C THR A 236 -4.87 -0.79 -39.32
N LEU A 237 -3.90 -0.07 -39.88
CA LEU A 237 -2.48 -0.18 -39.53
C LEU A 237 -2.09 0.92 -38.53
N VAL A 238 -0.94 0.76 -37.86
CA VAL A 238 -0.38 1.79 -36.97
C VAL A 238 -0.13 3.12 -37.71
N GLY A 239 0.32 3.05 -38.97
CA GLY A 239 0.58 4.23 -39.79
C GLY A 239 1.95 4.86 -39.55
N PRO A 240 2.25 5.99 -40.22
CA PRO A 240 3.55 6.62 -40.17
C PRO A 240 3.86 7.14 -38.77
N ILE A 241 5.05 6.80 -38.27
CA ILE A 241 5.57 7.27 -36.98
C ILE A 241 6.48 8.47 -37.27
N PRO A 242 6.27 9.64 -36.62
CA PRO A 242 7.14 10.80 -36.80
C PRO A 242 8.60 10.49 -36.45
N ASN A 243 9.52 10.79 -37.37
CA ASN A 243 10.96 10.71 -37.13
C ASN A 243 11.45 11.94 -36.39
N VAL A 244 11.44 11.85 -35.06
CA VAL A 244 11.69 12.99 -34.18
C VAL A 244 12.69 12.67 -33.07
N ILE A 245 13.49 13.67 -32.70
CA ILE A 245 14.39 13.63 -31.54
C ILE A 245 13.85 14.64 -30.54
N PRO A 246 13.69 14.27 -29.25
CA PRO A 246 13.18 15.19 -28.24
C PRO A 246 14.13 16.39 -28.11
N PRO A 247 13.68 17.62 -28.44
CA PRO A 247 14.47 18.80 -28.17
C PRO A 247 14.50 19.07 -26.67
N PHE A 248 15.56 19.72 -26.20
CA PHE A 248 15.56 20.25 -24.85
C PHE A 248 14.66 21.49 -24.82
N SER A 249 13.54 21.39 -24.11
CA SER A 249 12.61 22.49 -23.90
C SER A 249 12.78 23.00 -22.49
N LEU A 250 13.38 24.18 -22.36
CA LEU A 250 13.19 24.93 -21.13
C LEU A 250 11.72 25.39 -21.11
N PRO A 251 10.98 25.16 -20.02
CA PRO A 251 9.73 25.85 -19.82
C PRO A 251 9.98 27.36 -19.94
N PRO A 252 8.98 28.15 -20.34
CA PRO A 252 9.15 29.59 -20.41
C PRO A 252 9.51 30.09 -19.01
N ALA A 253 10.11 31.27 -18.91
CA ALA A 253 10.16 31.95 -17.62
C ALA A 253 8.72 32.04 -17.10
N PHE A 254 8.37 31.23 -16.09
CA PHE A 254 7.02 31.19 -15.57
C PHE A 254 6.74 32.56 -14.96
N ASP A 255 5.86 33.32 -15.60
CA ASP A 255 5.22 34.43 -14.93
C ASP A 255 4.45 33.86 -13.72
N ILE A 256 4.47 34.59 -12.61
CA ILE A 256 3.82 34.19 -11.36
C ILE A 256 2.31 33.99 -11.57
N THR A 257 1.73 34.74 -12.53
CA THR A 257 0.33 34.63 -12.95
C THR A 257 0.05 33.27 -13.60
N ALA A 258 0.84 32.89 -14.61
CA ALA A 258 0.72 31.60 -15.30
C ALA A 258 0.98 30.43 -14.34
N LEU A 259 1.89 30.59 -13.36
CA LEU A 259 2.10 29.58 -12.33
C LEU A 259 0.84 29.35 -11.48
N GLY A 260 0.14 30.43 -11.12
CA GLY A 260 -1.14 30.38 -10.42
C GLY A 260 -2.23 29.67 -11.21
N ASP A 261 -2.37 30.02 -12.50
CA ASP A 261 -3.38 29.43 -13.40
C ASP A 261 -3.14 27.92 -13.64
N LEU A 262 -1.87 27.50 -13.68
CA LEU A 262 -1.47 26.12 -13.92
C LEU A 262 -1.41 25.25 -12.66
N PHE A 263 -1.41 25.84 -11.46
CA PHE A 263 -1.23 25.10 -10.21
C PHE A 263 -2.34 24.07 -9.97
N MET A 264 -3.60 24.47 -10.06
CA MET A 264 -4.74 23.56 -9.84
C MET A 264 -4.81 22.42 -10.86
N PRO A 265 -4.65 22.67 -12.18
CA PRO A 265 -4.54 21.60 -13.16
C PRO A 265 -3.34 20.67 -12.93
N ALA A 266 -2.16 21.23 -12.61
CA ALA A 266 -0.98 20.43 -12.31
C ALA A 266 -1.20 19.54 -11.07
N LEU A 267 -1.85 20.08 -10.03
CA LEU A 267 -2.22 19.32 -8.84
C LEU A 267 -3.20 18.19 -9.17
N ALA A 268 -4.20 18.43 -10.01
CA ALA A 268 -5.15 17.40 -10.45
C ALA A 268 -4.44 16.25 -11.18
N ILE A 269 -3.56 16.57 -12.15
CA ILE A 269 -2.75 15.59 -12.88
C ILE A 269 -1.80 14.85 -11.92
N ALA A 270 -1.15 15.55 -11.00
CA ALA A 270 -0.23 14.97 -10.03
C ALA A 270 -0.91 13.99 -9.08
N LEU A 271 -2.09 14.35 -8.55
CA LEU A 271 -2.89 13.49 -7.68
C LEU A 271 -3.40 12.25 -8.42
N LEU A 272 -3.90 12.43 -9.64
CA LEU A 272 -4.33 11.31 -10.48
C LEU A 272 -3.17 10.35 -10.76
N GLY A 273 -2.04 10.88 -11.21
CA GLY A 273 -0.84 10.09 -11.50
C GLY A 273 -0.25 9.42 -10.25
N THR A 274 -0.37 10.06 -9.08
CA THR A 274 0.03 9.48 -7.78
C THR A 274 -0.81 8.26 -7.47
N VAL A 275 -2.14 8.36 -7.54
CA VAL A 275 -3.06 7.27 -7.21
C VAL A 275 -2.85 6.08 -8.14
N GLU A 276 -2.74 6.32 -9.45
CA GLU A 276 -2.45 5.26 -10.42
C GLU A 276 -1.09 4.61 -10.17
N SER A 277 -0.04 5.40 -10.01
CA SER A 277 1.32 4.87 -9.83
C SER A 277 1.48 4.09 -8.53
N LEU A 278 0.86 4.53 -7.43
CA LEU A 278 0.87 3.82 -6.16
C LEU A 278 0.10 2.50 -6.26
N ALA A 279 -1.09 2.52 -6.86
CA ALA A 279 -1.90 1.30 -7.02
C ALA A 279 -1.20 0.28 -7.91
N ILE A 280 -0.69 0.70 -9.08
CA ILE A 280 -0.01 -0.19 -10.02
C ILE A 280 1.33 -0.64 -9.45
N GLY A 281 2.11 0.26 -8.85
CA GLY A 281 3.39 -0.06 -8.23
C GLY A 281 3.24 -1.12 -7.13
N LYS A 282 2.27 -0.94 -6.23
CA LYS A 282 1.96 -1.92 -5.18
C LYS A 282 1.48 -3.25 -5.76
N GLN A 283 0.65 -3.22 -6.81
CA GLN A 283 0.21 -4.42 -7.50
C GLN A 283 1.37 -5.18 -8.18
N MET A 284 2.27 -4.46 -8.87
CA MET A 284 3.43 -5.08 -9.52
C MET A 284 4.38 -5.70 -8.51
N ALA A 285 4.59 -5.04 -7.37
CA ALA A 285 5.36 -5.59 -6.27
C ALA A 285 4.71 -6.87 -5.70
N ALA A 286 3.39 -6.86 -5.50
CA ALA A 286 2.66 -8.03 -5.01
C ALA A 286 2.76 -9.25 -5.97
N ILE A 287 2.69 -9.04 -7.28
CA ILE A 287 2.81 -10.12 -8.29
C ILE A 287 4.16 -10.83 -8.21
N LYS A 288 5.23 -10.11 -7.86
CA LYS A 288 6.60 -10.64 -7.81
C LYS A 288 7.10 -10.94 -6.40
N GLY A 289 6.30 -10.63 -5.37
CA GLY A 289 6.70 -10.76 -3.96
C GLY A 289 7.78 -9.76 -3.55
N ASP A 290 7.83 -8.60 -4.19
CA ASP A 290 8.80 -7.52 -3.90
C ASP A 290 8.27 -6.57 -2.80
N SER A 291 9.18 -5.86 -2.14
CA SER A 291 8.83 -4.74 -1.27
C SER A 291 8.48 -3.50 -2.09
N PHE A 292 7.63 -2.63 -1.52
CA PHE A 292 7.17 -1.40 -2.16
C PHE A 292 7.22 -0.23 -1.18
N ASP A 293 7.91 0.85 -1.57
CA ASP A 293 7.93 2.14 -0.88
C ASP A 293 7.20 3.16 -1.75
N GLY A 294 5.97 3.49 -1.36
CA GLY A 294 5.15 4.43 -2.12
C GLY A 294 5.75 5.82 -2.19
N SER A 295 6.44 6.28 -1.13
CA SER A 295 7.01 7.62 -1.08
C SER A 295 8.17 7.77 -2.05
N GLN A 296 9.00 6.73 -2.15
CA GLN A 296 10.06 6.64 -3.17
C GLN A 296 9.49 6.53 -4.59
N GLU A 297 8.36 5.83 -4.76
CA GLU A 297 7.68 5.76 -6.05
C GLU A 297 7.22 7.15 -6.53
N LEU A 298 6.64 7.97 -5.65
CA LEU A 298 6.23 9.34 -5.99
C LEU A 298 7.41 10.22 -6.40
N ILE A 299 8.57 10.07 -5.75
CA ILE A 299 9.80 10.77 -6.15
C ILE A 299 10.22 10.33 -7.56
N GLY A 300 10.22 9.02 -7.85
CA GLY A 300 10.53 8.49 -9.18
C GLY A 300 9.62 9.04 -10.27
N GLN A 301 8.31 8.93 -10.09
CA GLN A 301 7.33 9.45 -11.05
C GLN A 301 7.44 10.97 -11.21
N GLY A 302 7.66 11.69 -10.11
CA GLY A 302 7.83 13.13 -10.12
C GLY A 302 9.06 13.57 -10.91
N LEU A 303 10.21 12.91 -10.70
CA LEU A 303 11.41 13.13 -11.49
C LEU A 303 11.22 12.77 -12.96
N GLY A 304 10.46 11.70 -13.26
CA GLY A 304 10.07 11.34 -14.62
C GLY A 304 9.27 12.45 -15.31
N ASN A 305 8.29 13.04 -14.61
CA ASN A 305 7.49 14.15 -15.12
C ASN A 305 8.28 15.45 -15.28
N ILE A 306 9.23 15.74 -14.39
CA ILE A 306 10.19 16.84 -14.57
C ILE A 306 11.00 16.61 -15.84
N ALA A 307 11.53 15.40 -16.04
CA ALA A 307 12.25 15.05 -17.26
C ALA A 307 11.36 15.16 -18.51
N ALA A 308 10.07 14.86 -18.42
CA ALA A 308 9.11 15.04 -19.51
C ALA A 308 8.99 16.52 -19.88
N GLY A 309 8.74 17.42 -18.92
CA GLY A 309 8.67 18.86 -19.19
C GLY A 309 9.96 19.43 -19.81
N LEU A 310 11.13 18.92 -19.39
CA LEU A 310 12.43 19.37 -19.92
C LEU A 310 12.76 18.82 -21.33
N THR A 311 12.08 17.76 -21.77
CA THR A 311 12.33 17.09 -23.07
C THR A 311 11.11 17.08 -23.97
N SER A 312 10.23 18.07 -23.82
CA SER A 312 9.00 18.27 -24.61
C SER A 312 7.99 17.11 -24.51
N GLY A 313 8.06 16.30 -23.46
CA GLY A 313 7.10 15.24 -23.18
C GLY A 313 5.84 15.77 -22.48
N ILE A 314 4.69 15.15 -22.78
CA ILE A 314 3.47 15.32 -21.97
C ILE A 314 3.59 14.62 -20.61
N PRO A 315 2.84 15.05 -19.59
CA PRO A 315 2.81 14.36 -18.30
C PRO A 315 2.38 12.90 -18.43
N GLY A 316 2.89 12.07 -17.51
CA GLY A 316 2.60 10.66 -17.44
C GLY A 316 2.63 10.11 -16.01
N CYS A 317 2.38 8.81 -15.90
CA CYS A 317 2.36 8.07 -14.65
C CYS A 317 2.67 6.59 -14.92
N GLY A 318 2.62 5.75 -13.89
CA GLY A 318 2.73 4.31 -14.04
C GLY A 318 1.67 3.74 -14.98
N SER A 319 2.10 2.94 -15.97
CA SER A 319 1.20 2.30 -16.93
C SER A 319 1.07 0.80 -16.63
N PHE A 320 -0.14 0.34 -16.34
CA PHE A 320 -0.40 -1.07 -16.06
C PHE A 320 -0.01 -1.94 -17.25
N THR A 321 -0.46 -1.60 -18.46
CA THR A 321 -0.24 -2.43 -19.65
C THR A 321 1.25 -2.58 -19.98
N ARG A 322 2.02 -1.49 -19.88
CA ARG A 322 3.47 -1.52 -20.14
C ARG A 322 4.20 -2.33 -19.09
N SER A 323 3.86 -2.14 -17.81
CA SER A 323 4.47 -2.86 -16.69
C SER A 323 4.18 -4.36 -16.78
N ALA A 324 2.94 -4.74 -17.07
CA ALA A 324 2.54 -6.12 -17.30
C ALA A 324 3.28 -6.73 -18.50
N LEU A 325 3.50 -5.96 -19.56
CA LEU A 325 4.31 -6.40 -20.71
C LEU A 325 5.76 -6.67 -20.32
N VAL A 326 6.39 -5.81 -19.51
CA VAL A 326 7.77 -6.01 -19.03
C VAL A 326 7.86 -7.32 -18.24
N VAL A 327 6.95 -7.50 -17.28
CA VAL A 327 6.90 -8.69 -16.42
C VAL A 327 6.64 -9.97 -17.22
N THR A 328 5.62 -9.96 -18.08
CA THR A 328 5.22 -11.15 -18.86
C THR A 328 6.18 -11.49 -19.99
N SER A 329 6.99 -10.52 -20.43
CA SER A 329 8.09 -10.74 -21.39
C SER A 329 9.38 -11.25 -20.73
N GLY A 330 9.36 -11.48 -19.41
CA GLY A 330 10.47 -12.06 -18.66
C GLY A 330 11.42 -11.06 -18.01
N GLY A 331 11.04 -9.77 -17.92
CA GLY A 331 11.81 -8.79 -17.16
C GLY A 331 11.95 -9.18 -15.69
N ASN A 332 13.15 -9.00 -15.16
CA ASN A 332 13.55 -9.38 -13.80
C ASN A 332 13.96 -8.17 -12.95
N THR A 333 14.27 -7.03 -13.56
CA THR A 333 14.65 -5.82 -12.81
C THR A 333 14.12 -4.53 -13.45
N ARG A 334 14.34 -3.39 -12.76
CA ARG A 334 14.05 -2.04 -13.29
C ARG A 334 14.79 -1.71 -14.58
N MET A 335 15.88 -2.42 -14.85
CA MET A 335 16.63 -2.21 -16.09
C MET A 335 15.81 -2.60 -17.32
N GLY A 336 14.80 -3.47 -17.21
CA GLY A 336 13.88 -3.75 -18.31
C GLY A 336 13.12 -2.50 -18.78
N THR A 337 12.63 -1.70 -17.84
CA THR A 337 11.98 -0.41 -18.13
C THR A 337 13.00 0.63 -18.61
N VAL A 338 14.19 0.69 -18.01
CA VAL A 338 15.26 1.61 -18.45
C VAL A 338 15.67 1.33 -19.89
N TYR A 339 15.92 0.07 -20.24
CA TYR A 339 16.22 -0.33 -21.61
C TYR A 339 15.05 -0.04 -22.54
N SER A 340 13.80 -0.13 -22.08
CA SER A 340 12.66 0.23 -22.93
C SER A 340 12.74 1.70 -23.36
N GLY A 341 13.02 2.62 -22.43
CA GLY A 341 13.22 4.04 -22.73
C GLY A 341 14.46 4.32 -23.58
N LEU A 342 15.58 3.61 -23.33
CA LEU A 342 16.79 3.73 -24.14
C LEU A 342 16.59 3.22 -25.58
N LEU A 343 15.84 2.14 -25.75
CA LEU A 343 15.56 1.56 -27.07
C LEU A 343 14.51 2.35 -27.86
N ALA A 344 13.70 3.19 -27.21
CA ALA A 344 12.63 3.94 -27.88
C ALA A 344 13.16 4.84 -29.01
N LEU A 345 14.26 5.56 -28.77
CA LEU A 345 14.87 6.44 -29.78
C LEU A 345 15.49 5.68 -30.97
N PRO A 346 16.41 4.70 -30.80
CA PRO A 346 16.99 3.98 -31.92
C PRO A 346 15.95 3.12 -32.66
N MET A 347 14.96 2.54 -31.96
CA MET A 347 13.86 1.82 -32.61
C MET A 347 12.99 2.74 -33.44
N LEU A 348 12.88 4.01 -33.10
CA LEU A 348 12.16 4.96 -33.93
C LEU A 348 12.83 5.05 -35.31
N PHE A 349 14.15 5.21 -35.39
CA PHE A 349 14.83 5.33 -36.70
C PHE A 349 14.90 4.02 -37.49
N VAL A 350 15.13 2.90 -36.80
CA VAL A 350 15.33 1.60 -37.46
C VAL A 350 14.00 0.91 -37.77
N LEU A 351 13.05 1.01 -36.84
CA LEU A 351 11.84 0.21 -36.83
C LEU A 351 10.59 1.01 -37.21
N ALA A 352 10.59 2.35 -37.23
CA ALA A 352 9.41 3.13 -37.65
C ALA A 352 8.87 2.72 -39.02
N PRO A 353 9.71 2.50 -40.07
CA PRO A 353 9.21 2.02 -41.35
C PRO A 353 8.50 0.69 -41.21
N LEU A 354 9.07 -0.27 -40.46
CA LEU A 354 8.46 -1.58 -40.25
C LEU A 354 7.19 -1.53 -39.40
N MET A 355 7.18 -0.70 -38.36
CA MET A 355 6.05 -0.54 -37.45
C MET A 355 4.84 0.10 -38.12
N SER A 356 5.05 0.94 -39.14
CA SER A 356 3.95 1.56 -39.89
C SER A 356 3.06 0.54 -40.62
N TRP A 357 3.58 -0.64 -40.94
CA TRP A 357 2.86 -1.75 -41.58
C TRP A 357 2.21 -2.70 -40.58
N LEU A 358 2.42 -2.48 -39.28
CA LEU A 358 1.92 -3.37 -38.25
C LEU A 358 0.39 -3.25 -38.15
N PRO A 359 -0.36 -4.36 -38.23
CA PRO A 359 -1.82 -4.33 -38.07
C PRO A 359 -2.19 -4.00 -36.62
N MET A 360 -3.06 -3.01 -36.42
CA MET A 360 -3.61 -2.70 -35.09
C MET A 360 -4.31 -3.90 -34.41
N PRO A 361 -5.04 -4.79 -35.12
CA PRO A 361 -5.61 -5.99 -34.52
C PRO A 361 -4.56 -6.94 -33.92
N ALA A 362 -3.32 -6.95 -34.43
CA ALA A 362 -2.25 -7.75 -33.86
C ALA A 362 -1.88 -7.25 -32.46
N LEU A 363 -1.71 -5.92 -32.29
CA LEU A 363 -1.51 -5.29 -30.98
C LEU A 363 -2.69 -5.56 -30.04
N GLY A 364 -3.92 -5.48 -30.56
CA GLY A 364 -5.13 -5.84 -29.82
C GLY A 364 -5.10 -7.28 -29.32
N GLY A 365 -4.68 -8.24 -30.15
CA GLY A 365 -4.50 -9.63 -29.78
C GLY A 365 -3.49 -9.83 -28.64
N VAL A 366 -2.37 -9.10 -28.64
CA VAL A 366 -1.40 -9.15 -27.53
C VAL A 366 -2.04 -8.62 -26.25
N LEU A 367 -2.70 -7.47 -26.31
CA LEU A 367 -3.33 -6.86 -25.13
C LEU A 367 -4.46 -7.73 -24.57
N LEU A 368 -5.22 -8.43 -25.43
CA LEU A 368 -6.19 -9.44 -25.00
C LEU A 368 -5.50 -10.59 -24.24
N LEU A 369 -4.41 -11.15 -24.79
CA LEU A 369 -3.67 -12.22 -24.13
C LEU A 369 -3.12 -11.78 -22.75
N ILE A 370 -2.59 -10.56 -22.66
CA ILE A 370 -2.06 -9.99 -21.41
C ILE A 370 -3.19 -9.78 -20.40
N SER A 371 -4.32 -9.21 -20.85
CA SER A 371 -5.49 -9.02 -19.98
C SER A 371 -5.96 -10.34 -19.37
N PHE A 372 -5.98 -11.43 -20.15
CA PHE A 372 -6.33 -12.75 -19.63
C PHE A 372 -5.34 -13.27 -18.58
N GLN A 373 -4.03 -13.02 -18.78
CA GLN A 373 -2.97 -13.43 -17.85
C GLN A 373 -2.96 -12.64 -16.54
N MET A 374 -3.58 -11.45 -16.52
CA MET A 374 -3.68 -10.62 -15.32
C MET A 374 -4.73 -11.11 -14.32
N ILE A 375 -5.67 -11.97 -14.74
CA ILE A 375 -6.75 -12.45 -13.89
C ILE A 375 -6.26 -13.57 -12.97
N ASP A 376 -6.00 -13.24 -11.71
CA ASP A 376 -5.59 -14.20 -10.68
C ASP A 376 -6.82 -14.83 -10.01
N ARG A 377 -7.19 -16.02 -10.49
CA ARG A 377 -8.34 -16.79 -9.98
C ARG A 377 -8.14 -17.25 -8.53
N GLU A 378 -6.90 -17.51 -8.12
CA GLU A 378 -6.60 -17.99 -6.78
C GLU A 378 -6.79 -16.88 -5.75
N SER A 379 -6.25 -15.69 -6.03
CA SER A 379 -6.43 -14.51 -5.19
C SER A 379 -7.90 -14.05 -5.14
N ILE A 380 -8.64 -14.12 -6.26
CA ILE A 380 -10.10 -13.87 -6.27
C ILE A 380 -10.81 -14.84 -5.33
N ARG A 381 -10.51 -16.14 -5.43
CA ARG A 381 -11.14 -17.16 -4.57
C ARG A 381 -10.82 -16.94 -3.09
N LEU A 382 -9.57 -16.59 -2.76
CA LEU A 382 -9.15 -16.27 -1.40
C LEU A 382 -9.99 -15.13 -0.82
N CYS A 383 -10.09 -14.01 -1.53
CA CYS A 383 -10.88 -12.85 -1.09
C CYS A 383 -12.38 -13.16 -0.95
N LEU A 384 -12.94 -14.03 -1.79
CA LEU A 384 -14.34 -14.44 -1.73
C LEU A 384 -14.68 -15.31 -0.50
N VAL A 385 -13.72 -16.10 -0.02
CA VAL A 385 -13.92 -17.08 1.06
C VAL A 385 -13.41 -16.57 2.42
N ALA A 386 -12.41 -15.68 2.45
CA ALA A 386 -11.73 -15.26 3.68
C ALA A 386 -12.68 -14.61 4.72
N THR A 387 -13.32 -13.48 4.37
CA THR A 387 -14.29 -12.82 5.25
C THR A 387 -15.42 -12.18 4.46
N ARG A 388 -16.56 -11.92 5.13
CA ARG A 388 -17.68 -11.19 4.50
C ARG A 388 -17.29 -9.77 4.05
N ILE A 389 -16.38 -9.15 4.79
CA ILE A 389 -15.85 -7.81 4.52
C ILE A 389 -14.97 -7.84 3.28
N ASP A 390 -14.01 -8.77 3.20
CA ASP A 390 -13.14 -8.92 2.04
C ASP A 390 -13.92 -9.20 0.76
N ARG A 391 -14.93 -10.06 0.85
CA ARG A 391 -15.86 -10.33 -0.25
C ARG A 391 -16.61 -9.07 -0.69
N ALA A 392 -17.13 -8.28 0.25
CA ALA A 392 -17.82 -7.04 -0.07
C ALA A 392 -16.89 -6.01 -0.73
N VAL A 393 -15.68 -5.82 -0.18
CA VAL A 393 -14.67 -4.91 -0.74
C VAL A 393 -14.28 -5.34 -2.15
N LEU A 394 -14.00 -6.62 -2.37
CA LEU A 394 -13.66 -7.17 -3.68
C LEU A 394 -14.79 -6.89 -4.70
N LEU A 395 -16.03 -7.29 -4.39
CA LEU A 395 -17.15 -7.19 -5.32
C LEU A 395 -17.54 -5.74 -5.62
N LEU A 396 -17.58 -4.88 -4.60
CA LEU A 396 -17.94 -3.47 -4.77
C LEU A 396 -16.85 -2.70 -5.51
N THR A 397 -15.57 -2.95 -5.20
CA THR A 397 -14.46 -2.33 -5.93
C THR A 397 -14.44 -2.81 -7.38
N PHE A 398 -14.64 -4.11 -7.62
CA PHE A 398 -14.72 -4.67 -8.96
C PHE A 398 -15.88 -4.08 -9.78
N ALA A 399 -17.07 -3.99 -9.18
CA ALA A 399 -18.21 -3.33 -9.82
C ALA A 399 -17.91 -1.85 -10.12
N ALA A 400 -17.31 -1.13 -9.16
CA ALA A 400 -16.88 0.25 -9.35
C ALA A 400 -15.88 0.38 -10.51
N THR A 401 -14.92 -0.54 -10.69
CA THR A 401 -13.97 -0.49 -11.82
C THR A 401 -14.62 -0.68 -13.19
N LEU A 402 -15.78 -1.36 -13.27
CA LEU A 402 -16.49 -1.56 -14.54
C LEU A 402 -17.46 -0.41 -14.85
N ILE A 403 -17.98 0.25 -13.82
CA ILE A 403 -19.01 1.30 -13.94
C ILE A 403 -18.36 2.69 -14.04
N LEU A 404 -17.31 2.92 -13.25
CA LEU A 404 -16.61 4.20 -13.13
C LEU A 404 -15.25 4.13 -13.82
N ASP A 405 -14.65 5.30 -14.02
CA ASP A 405 -13.24 5.39 -14.42
C ASP A 405 -12.34 4.72 -13.37
N LEU A 406 -11.24 4.14 -13.85
CA LEU A 406 -10.37 3.26 -13.09
C LEU A 406 -9.85 3.92 -11.80
N GLU A 407 -9.51 5.20 -11.88
CA GLU A 407 -9.06 6.02 -10.76
C GLU A 407 -10.12 6.20 -9.67
N ARG A 408 -11.38 6.49 -10.06
CA ARG A 408 -12.51 6.67 -9.12
C ARG A 408 -12.80 5.37 -8.39
N ALA A 409 -12.68 4.25 -9.09
CA ALA A 409 -12.85 2.93 -8.50
C ALA A 409 -11.78 2.60 -7.46
N ILE A 410 -10.51 2.98 -7.67
CA ILE A 410 -9.46 2.85 -6.65
C ILE A 410 -9.84 3.66 -5.41
N PHE A 411 -10.23 4.92 -5.57
CA PHE A 411 -10.62 5.77 -4.43
C PHE A 411 -11.77 5.16 -3.63
N VAL A 412 -12.82 4.70 -4.32
CA VAL A 412 -13.95 4.01 -3.68
C VAL A 412 -13.48 2.76 -2.94
N GLY A 413 -12.63 1.93 -3.55
CA GLY A 413 -12.11 0.71 -2.92
C GLY A 413 -11.29 0.99 -1.67
N VAL A 414 -10.37 1.96 -1.72
CA VAL A 414 -9.53 2.35 -0.58
C VAL A 414 -10.37 2.96 0.54
N LEU A 415 -11.27 3.89 0.22
CA LEU A 415 -12.16 4.51 1.21
C LEU A 415 -13.04 3.46 1.88
N LEU A 416 -13.64 2.56 1.10
CA LEU A 416 -14.44 1.46 1.61
C LEU A 416 -13.63 0.55 2.53
N SER A 417 -12.40 0.20 2.13
CA SER A 417 -11.49 -0.61 2.95
C SER A 417 -11.14 0.07 4.27
N LEU A 418 -10.90 1.39 4.26
CA LEU A 418 -10.61 2.17 5.45
C LEU A 418 -11.82 2.25 6.38
N VAL A 419 -13.01 2.56 5.83
CA VAL A 419 -14.26 2.63 6.59
C VAL A 419 -14.57 1.29 7.24
N LEU A 420 -14.43 0.18 6.50
CA LEU A 420 -14.68 -1.16 7.04
C LEU A 420 -13.63 -1.58 8.08
N PHE A 421 -12.38 -1.16 7.91
CA PHE A 421 -11.35 -1.34 8.93
C PHE A 421 -11.68 -0.58 10.21
N ILE A 422 -12.07 0.70 10.11
CA ILE A 422 -12.49 1.51 11.25
C ILE A 422 -13.70 0.87 11.93
N TYR A 423 -14.72 0.47 11.16
CA TYR A 423 -15.92 -0.20 11.67
C TYR A 423 -15.57 -1.48 12.45
N LYS A 424 -14.71 -2.35 11.91
CA LYS A 424 -14.27 -3.57 12.58
C LYS A 424 -13.52 -3.30 13.89
N THR A 425 -12.74 -2.23 13.91
CA THR A 425 -11.88 -1.86 15.06
C THR A 425 -12.68 -1.11 16.14
N ALA A 426 -13.77 -0.44 15.75
CA ALA A 426 -14.68 0.33 16.61
C ALA A 426 -15.66 -0.53 17.41
N HIS A 427 -15.67 -1.85 17.26
CA HIS A 427 -16.52 -2.76 18.03
C HIS A 427 -15.68 -3.64 18.96
N PRO A 428 -15.21 -3.10 20.11
CA PRO A 428 -14.58 -3.90 21.14
C PRO A 428 -15.60 -4.89 21.73
N ARG A 429 -15.09 -5.97 22.33
CA ARG A 429 -15.93 -6.95 23.03
C ARG A 429 -15.67 -6.86 24.52
N VAL A 430 -16.74 -6.77 25.28
CA VAL A 430 -16.75 -6.90 26.75
C VAL A 430 -17.31 -8.27 27.05
N LEU A 431 -16.50 -9.11 27.68
CA LEU A 431 -16.87 -10.46 28.08
C LEU A 431 -16.98 -10.51 29.60
N ARG A 432 -18.17 -10.81 30.12
CA ARG A 432 -18.33 -11.20 31.52
C ARG A 432 -17.98 -12.68 31.67
N LEU A 433 -16.91 -12.98 32.41
CA LEU A 433 -16.50 -14.36 32.63
C LEU A 433 -17.44 -15.03 33.65
N ARG A 434 -18.00 -16.17 33.27
CA ARG A 434 -18.72 -17.07 34.18
C ARG A 434 -17.73 -17.96 34.95
N PRO A 435 -18.09 -18.47 36.13
CA PRO A 435 -17.21 -19.32 36.95
C PRO A 435 -16.57 -20.49 36.18
N GLU A 436 -17.27 -21.05 35.19
CA GLU A 436 -16.79 -22.19 34.39
C GLU A 436 -15.86 -21.78 33.22
N ALA A 437 -15.57 -20.49 33.05
CA ALA A 437 -14.77 -20.01 31.92
C ALA A 437 -13.33 -20.55 31.97
N PRO A 438 -12.74 -20.95 30.82
CA PRO A 438 -11.37 -21.48 30.77
C PRO A 438 -10.31 -20.54 31.37
N LEU A 439 -10.55 -19.23 31.28
CA LEU A 439 -9.68 -18.18 31.83
C LEU A 439 -9.69 -18.10 33.36
N LEU A 440 -10.65 -18.78 34.01
CA LEU A 440 -10.76 -18.90 35.46
C LEU A 440 -10.41 -20.31 35.96
N ARG A 441 -9.91 -21.22 35.10
CA ARG A 441 -9.56 -22.60 35.49
C ARG A 441 -8.50 -22.69 36.59
N ASP A 442 -7.55 -21.76 36.58
CA ASP A 442 -6.48 -21.68 37.60
C ASP A 442 -6.86 -20.78 38.77
N ALA A 443 -8.06 -20.19 38.74
CA ALA A 443 -8.58 -19.42 39.87
C ALA A 443 -9.00 -20.38 40.99
N THR A 444 -8.96 -19.89 42.24
CA THR A 444 -9.36 -20.67 43.41
C THR A 444 -10.77 -21.24 43.23
N PRO A 445 -11.01 -22.54 43.49
CA PRO A 445 -12.29 -23.20 43.26
C PRO A 445 -13.47 -22.63 44.06
N ASP A 446 -13.19 -21.85 45.12
CA ASP A 446 -14.18 -21.11 45.92
C ASP A 446 -14.07 -19.59 45.68
N LEU A 447 -14.52 -19.11 44.51
CA LEU A 447 -14.72 -17.67 44.33
C LEU A 447 -15.95 -17.23 45.15
N PRO A 448 -15.82 -16.26 46.08
CA PRO A 448 -16.96 -15.79 46.86
C PRO A 448 -18.04 -15.18 45.94
N PRO A 449 -19.34 -15.41 46.24
CA PRO A 449 -20.43 -14.90 45.43
C PRO A 449 -20.40 -13.37 45.39
N GLY A 450 -20.56 -12.81 44.19
CA GLY A 450 -20.61 -11.37 43.96
C GLY A 450 -19.35 -10.74 43.34
N ILE A 451 -18.35 -11.52 42.90
CA ILE A 451 -17.26 -11.02 42.05
C ILE A 451 -17.69 -11.06 40.58
N ALA A 452 -17.73 -9.91 39.91
CA ALA A 452 -17.92 -9.83 38.46
C ALA A 452 -16.57 -9.61 37.77
N VAL A 453 -16.20 -10.49 36.83
CA VAL A 453 -14.97 -10.36 36.06
C VAL A 453 -15.30 -9.97 34.63
N TYR A 454 -14.90 -8.75 34.23
CA TYR A 454 -15.04 -8.26 32.87
C TYR A 454 -13.70 -8.30 32.14
N VAL A 455 -13.67 -8.87 30.94
CA VAL A 455 -12.51 -8.85 30.05
C VAL A 455 -12.84 -7.99 28.85
N ILE A 456 -12.07 -6.93 28.64
CA ILE A 456 -12.20 -6.07 27.46
C ILE A 456 -11.20 -6.55 26.40
N GLU A 457 -11.71 -6.83 25.21
CA GLU A 457 -10.94 -7.24 24.03
C GLU A 457 -11.01 -6.19 22.93
N GLY A 458 -9.85 -5.76 22.45
CA GLY A 458 -9.73 -4.90 21.27
C GLY A 458 -8.98 -3.59 21.53
N THR A 459 -9.38 -2.54 20.83
CA THR A 459 -8.77 -1.20 20.93
C THR A 459 -9.79 -0.21 21.49
N LEU A 460 -9.36 0.58 22.45
CA LEU A 460 -10.18 1.58 23.11
C LEU A 460 -9.81 2.96 22.56
N PHE A 461 -10.60 3.42 21.59
CA PHE A 461 -10.44 4.73 20.98
C PHE A 461 -11.77 5.47 20.88
N PHE A 462 -11.76 6.76 20.51
CA PHE A 462 -12.96 7.59 20.40
C PHE A 462 -14.13 6.92 19.65
N GLY A 463 -13.86 6.14 18.60
CA GLY A 463 -14.89 5.44 17.83
C GLY A 463 -15.47 4.19 18.51
N ALA A 464 -14.79 3.65 19.52
CA ALA A 464 -15.17 2.43 20.23
C ALA A 464 -15.91 2.67 21.56
N ILE A 465 -15.92 3.91 22.06
CA ILE A 465 -16.42 4.23 23.42
C ILE A 465 -17.91 3.97 23.56
N HIS A 466 -18.72 4.40 22.59
CA HIS A 466 -20.16 4.25 22.68
C HIS A 466 -20.56 2.77 22.80
N GLU A 467 -19.90 1.91 22.03
CA GLU A 467 -20.13 0.46 22.08
C GLU A 467 -19.58 -0.16 23.37
N LEU A 468 -18.41 0.28 23.84
CA LEU A 468 -17.85 -0.14 25.12
C LEU A 468 -18.81 0.17 26.28
N GLU A 469 -19.31 1.41 26.35
CA GLU A 469 -20.26 1.84 27.37
C GLU A 469 -21.54 1.01 27.29
N ARG A 470 -22.12 0.86 26.10
CA ARG A 470 -23.33 0.05 25.88
C ARG A 470 -23.16 -1.37 26.41
N GLN A 471 -22.05 -2.04 26.06
CA GLN A 471 -21.79 -3.40 26.51
C GLN A 471 -21.52 -3.49 28.02
N LEU A 472 -20.77 -2.55 28.59
CA LEU A 472 -20.57 -2.48 30.05
C LEU A 472 -21.90 -2.27 30.79
N TYR A 473 -22.81 -1.44 30.27
CA TYR A 473 -24.13 -1.23 30.84
C TYR A 473 -25.05 -2.45 30.74
N GLU A 474 -25.02 -3.17 29.61
CA GLU A 474 -25.82 -4.39 29.41
C GLU A 474 -25.37 -5.51 30.35
N GLU A 475 -24.06 -5.65 30.57
CA GLU A 475 -23.47 -6.69 31.41
C GLU A 475 -23.52 -6.37 32.91
N ASP A 476 -23.66 -5.11 33.31
CA ASP A 476 -23.78 -4.63 34.71
C ASP A 476 -25.18 -4.86 35.33
N ARG A 477 -26.07 -5.62 34.66
CA ARG A 477 -27.45 -5.87 35.14
C ARG A 477 -27.55 -6.88 36.29
N GLU A 478 -26.55 -7.74 36.49
CA GLU A 478 -26.54 -8.66 37.64
C GLU A 478 -25.81 -8.03 38.83
N PRO A 479 -26.35 -8.14 40.06
CA PRO A 479 -25.77 -7.51 41.24
C PRO A 479 -24.37 -8.07 41.53
N ALA A 480 -23.35 -7.19 41.46
CA ALA A 480 -21.98 -7.48 41.85
C ALA A 480 -21.61 -6.71 43.13
N ARG A 481 -20.79 -7.31 43.98
CA ARG A 481 -20.19 -6.67 45.16
C ARG A 481 -18.79 -6.11 44.87
N LEU A 482 -18.10 -6.66 43.86
CA LEU A 482 -16.77 -6.24 43.43
C LEU A 482 -16.59 -6.52 41.94
N VAL A 483 -15.95 -5.59 41.23
CA VAL A 483 -15.65 -5.71 39.81
C VAL A 483 -14.14 -5.91 39.57
N VAL A 484 -13.78 -6.93 38.81
CA VAL A 484 -12.42 -7.13 38.28
C VAL A 484 -12.44 -6.83 36.78
N LEU A 485 -11.81 -5.72 36.39
CA LEU A 485 -11.76 -5.26 35.00
C LEU A 485 -10.41 -5.58 34.36
N SER A 486 -10.40 -6.54 33.45
CA SER A 486 -9.20 -6.96 32.73
C SER A 486 -9.02 -6.22 31.41
N LEU A 487 -7.92 -5.47 31.34
CA LEU A 487 -7.40 -4.78 30.15
C LEU A 487 -6.25 -5.56 29.50
N THR A 488 -6.06 -6.84 29.86
CA THR A 488 -4.97 -7.68 29.34
C THR A 488 -5.04 -7.92 27.83
N ARG A 489 -6.26 -7.86 27.24
CA ARG A 489 -6.52 -7.98 25.80
C ARG A 489 -6.81 -6.63 25.12
N VAL A 490 -6.45 -5.52 25.79
CA VAL A 490 -6.49 -4.18 25.20
C VAL A 490 -5.13 -3.83 24.64
N PHE A 491 -5.08 -3.60 23.33
CA PHE A 491 -3.82 -3.33 22.62
C PHE A 491 -3.48 -1.83 22.55
N TRP A 492 -4.52 -1.00 22.53
CA TRP A 492 -4.41 0.44 22.33
C TRP A 492 -5.47 1.18 23.13
N LEU A 493 -5.08 2.32 23.69
CA LEU A 493 -5.92 3.19 24.52
C LEU A 493 -5.63 4.65 24.12
N ASP A 494 -6.63 5.44 23.77
CA ASP A 494 -6.49 6.90 23.67
C ASP A 494 -7.05 7.63 24.89
N ALA A 495 -6.95 8.96 24.86
CA ALA A 495 -7.49 9.83 25.90
C ALA A 495 -9.00 9.63 26.10
N SER A 496 -9.75 9.42 25.02
CA SER A 496 -11.20 9.24 25.08
C SER A 496 -11.56 7.89 25.72
N GLY A 497 -10.87 6.81 25.35
CA GLY A 497 -11.01 5.50 25.97
C GLY A 497 -10.59 5.50 27.44
N ALA A 498 -9.52 6.22 27.80
CA ALA A 498 -9.12 6.41 29.18
C ALA A 498 -10.20 7.15 29.98
N HIS A 499 -10.79 8.20 29.41
CA HIS A 499 -11.89 8.93 30.04
C HIS A 499 -13.13 8.05 30.25
N ALA A 500 -13.51 7.23 29.27
CA ALA A 500 -14.61 6.29 29.41
C ALA A 500 -14.38 5.26 30.53
N LEU A 501 -13.14 4.75 30.65
CA LEU A 501 -12.75 3.87 31.76
C LEU A 501 -12.83 4.59 33.12
N ALA A 502 -12.37 5.84 33.20
CA ALA A 502 -12.45 6.65 34.41
C ALA A 502 -13.91 6.84 34.85
N GLN A 503 -14.80 7.21 33.92
CA GLN A 503 -16.22 7.35 34.22
C GLN A 503 -16.88 6.04 34.67
N PHE A 504 -16.46 4.89 34.12
CA PHE A 504 -16.95 3.59 34.58
C PHE A 504 -16.49 3.30 36.01
N VAL A 505 -15.22 3.55 36.32
CA VAL A 505 -14.66 3.39 37.67
C VAL A 505 -15.39 4.30 38.67
N GLU A 506 -15.54 5.60 38.36
CA GLU A 506 -16.28 6.55 39.20
C GLU A 506 -17.72 6.11 39.48
N ARG A 507 -18.42 5.59 38.46
CA ARG A 507 -19.78 5.05 38.61
C ARG A 507 -19.83 3.83 39.55
N CYS A 508 -18.86 2.93 39.46
CA CYS A 508 -18.76 1.79 40.38
C CYS A 508 -18.51 2.26 41.83
N TYR A 509 -17.60 3.20 42.04
CA TYR A 509 -17.34 3.77 43.37
C TYR A 509 -18.55 4.52 43.94
N ALA A 510 -19.31 5.26 43.11
CA ALA A 510 -20.55 5.90 43.53
C ALA A 510 -21.61 4.91 44.02
N ARG A 511 -21.56 3.65 43.57
CA ARG A 511 -22.40 2.53 44.05
C ARG A 511 -21.74 1.70 45.16
N SER A 512 -20.62 2.17 45.72
CA SER A 512 -19.82 1.44 46.71
C SER A 512 -19.33 0.05 46.23
N MET A 513 -19.10 -0.11 44.92
CA MET A 513 -18.51 -1.31 44.32
C MET A 513 -17.02 -1.07 44.04
N PRO A 514 -16.10 -1.74 44.74
CA PRO A 514 -14.67 -1.63 44.46
C PRO A 514 -14.33 -2.19 43.08
N VAL A 515 -13.39 -1.56 42.39
CA VAL A 515 -12.90 -1.99 41.07
C VAL A 515 -11.42 -2.37 41.16
N ILE A 516 -11.07 -3.57 40.70
CA ILE A 516 -9.68 -4.00 40.52
C ILE A 516 -9.35 -3.99 39.03
N LEU A 517 -8.33 -3.21 38.66
CA LEU A 517 -7.87 -3.10 37.28
C LEU A 517 -6.71 -4.07 37.01
N VAL A 518 -6.88 -4.95 36.03
CA VAL A 518 -5.83 -5.88 35.60
C VAL A 518 -5.20 -5.39 34.31
N VAL A 519 -3.94 -4.94 34.37
CA VAL A 519 -3.25 -4.29 33.25
C VAL A 519 -1.96 -5.03 32.89
N GLY A 520 -2.01 -5.80 31.80
CA GLY A 520 -0.86 -6.56 31.31
C GLY A 520 0.07 -5.79 30.36
N SER A 521 -0.46 -4.84 29.58
CA SER A 521 0.32 -4.08 28.59
C SER A 521 1.01 -2.87 29.23
N ARG A 522 2.33 -2.73 29.03
CA ARG A 522 3.09 -1.55 29.47
C ARG A 522 2.59 -0.26 28.85
N ASN A 523 2.24 -0.27 27.56
CA ASN A 523 1.74 0.91 26.86
C ASN A 523 0.42 1.39 27.47
N VAL A 524 -0.51 0.48 27.74
CA VAL A 524 -1.78 0.81 28.40
C VAL A 524 -1.54 1.32 29.82
N ARG A 525 -0.63 0.69 30.58
CA ARG A 525 -0.28 1.12 31.94
C ARG A 525 0.30 2.53 31.97
N ASP A 526 1.20 2.87 31.06
CA ASP A 526 1.81 4.20 30.96
C ASP A 526 0.77 5.28 30.67
N ILE A 527 -0.21 4.97 29.81
CA ILE A 527 -1.31 5.89 29.50
C ILE A 527 -2.21 6.07 30.72
N LEU A 528 -2.63 4.98 31.37
CA LEU A 528 -3.47 5.05 32.59
C LEU A 528 -2.78 5.84 33.71
N ARG A 529 -1.46 5.69 33.86
CA ARG A 529 -0.65 6.46 34.80
C ARG A 529 -0.63 7.95 34.47
N ARG A 530 -0.37 8.30 33.20
CA ARG A 530 -0.35 9.71 32.75
C ARG A 530 -1.72 10.38 32.86
N THR A 531 -2.79 9.62 32.72
CA THR A 531 -4.17 10.12 32.87
C THR A 531 -4.64 10.20 34.33
N GLY A 532 -3.84 9.74 35.30
CA GLY A 532 -4.17 9.79 36.73
C GLY A 532 -5.21 8.74 37.19
N ILE A 533 -5.68 7.86 36.31
CA ILE A 533 -6.65 6.81 36.67
C ILE A 533 -6.06 5.85 37.71
N LEU A 534 -4.77 5.54 37.59
CA LEU A 534 -4.08 4.69 38.56
C LEU A 534 -3.90 5.39 39.93
N ASP A 535 -3.88 6.73 39.96
CA ASP A 535 -3.76 7.50 41.20
C ASP A 535 -5.11 7.62 41.92
N TYR A 536 -6.22 7.55 41.16
CA TYR A 536 -7.59 7.48 41.69
C TYR A 536 -7.92 6.15 42.38
N LEU A 537 -7.24 5.07 42.01
CA LEU A 537 -7.36 3.77 42.66
C LEU A 537 -6.43 3.76 43.87
N SER A 538 -6.94 3.41 45.05
CA SER A 538 -6.09 3.27 46.23
C SER A 538 -5.00 2.22 46.01
N SER A 539 -3.85 2.41 46.67
CA SER A 539 -2.69 1.53 46.57
C SER A 539 -3.08 0.06 46.81
N GLY A 540 -3.03 -0.77 45.76
CA GLY A 540 -3.35 -2.20 45.81
C GLY A 540 -4.52 -2.68 44.94
N PHE A 541 -5.23 -1.79 44.24
CA PHE A 541 -6.34 -2.15 43.34
C PHE A 541 -5.93 -2.36 41.87
N VAL A 542 -4.63 -2.55 41.62
CA VAL A 542 -4.07 -2.79 40.29
C VAL A 542 -3.30 -4.10 40.31
N ALA A 543 -3.57 -4.98 39.36
CA ALA A 543 -2.90 -6.29 39.21
C ALA A 543 -2.30 -6.46 37.82
N GLU A 544 -1.31 -7.33 37.68
CA GLU A 544 -0.72 -7.65 36.38
C GLU A 544 -1.46 -8.80 35.69
N THR A 545 -1.98 -9.74 36.48
CA THR A 545 -2.68 -10.94 35.99
C THR A 545 -4.09 -11.07 36.57
N ILE A 546 -4.97 -11.78 35.86
CA ILE A 546 -6.34 -12.03 36.32
C ILE A 546 -6.31 -12.79 37.64
N ASN A 547 -5.45 -13.79 37.79
CA ASN A 547 -5.31 -14.57 39.03
C ASN A 547 -4.89 -13.70 40.23
N GLU A 548 -3.95 -12.77 40.03
CA GLU A 548 -3.58 -11.81 41.05
C GLU A 548 -4.74 -10.87 41.41
N GLY A 549 -5.46 -10.37 40.41
CA GLY A 549 -6.67 -9.56 40.62
C GLY A 549 -7.77 -10.31 41.39
N LEU A 550 -7.96 -11.60 41.11
CA LEU A 550 -8.91 -12.46 41.82
C LEU A 550 -8.48 -12.76 43.26
N ARG A 551 -7.17 -12.93 43.53
CA ARG A 551 -6.66 -13.07 44.90
C ARG A 551 -6.90 -11.79 45.70
N LEU A 552 -6.64 -10.62 45.10
CA LEU A 552 -6.94 -9.33 45.70
C LEU A 552 -8.45 -9.17 45.98
N ALA A 553 -9.30 -9.51 45.01
CA ALA A 553 -10.75 -9.50 45.17
C ALA A 553 -11.23 -10.38 46.34
N THR A 554 -10.72 -11.61 46.40
CA THR A 554 -11.08 -12.59 47.42
C THR A 554 -10.64 -12.12 48.81
N ASN A 555 -9.42 -11.57 48.93
CA ASN A 555 -8.92 -11.01 50.18
C ASN A 555 -9.74 -9.81 50.67
N LEU A 556 -10.18 -8.95 49.74
CA LEU A 556 -11.02 -7.79 50.06
C LEU A 556 -12.40 -8.21 50.57
N LEU A 557 -13.05 -9.19 49.91
CA LEU A 557 -14.35 -9.70 50.34
C LEU A 557 -14.26 -10.49 51.65
N ASN A 558 -13.21 -11.29 51.84
CA ASN A 558 -13.02 -12.09 53.07
C ASN A 558 -12.69 -11.23 54.29
N ARG A 559 -11.97 -10.10 54.12
CA ARG A 559 -11.72 -9.11 55.18
C ARG A 559 -13.01 -8.45 55.69
N VAL A 560 -14.12 -8.54 54.96
CA VAL A 560 -15.45 -8.03 55.32
C VAL A 560 -16.40 -9.21 55.52
N SER A 561 -16.10 -10.10 56.47
CA SER A 561 -17.03 -11.14 56.90
C SER A 561 -17.78 -10.68 58.15
N CYS A 562 -19.03 -10.24 57.98
CA CYS A 562 -19.95 -10.05 59.10
C CYS A 562 -20.73 -11.37 59.30
N ARG A 563 -20.58 -11.99 60.47
CA ARG A 563 -21.45 -13.08 60.96
C ARG A 563 -22.34 -12.49 62.06
N ASP A 564 -23.64 -12.82 62.05
CA ASP A 564 -24.60 -12.46 63.11
C ASP A 564 -24.61 -10.96 63.51
N ASN A 565 -24.70 -10.08 62.52
CA ASN A 565 -24.84 -8.63 62.72
C ASN A 565 -23.70 -7.96 63.52
N GLN A 566 -22.56 -8.65 63.66
CA GLN A 566 -21.33 -8.10 64.21
C GLN A 566 -20.24 -8.13 63.13
N CYS A 567 -19.77 -6.95 62.75
CA CYS A 567 -18.66 -6.80 61.81
C CYS A 567 -17.37 -6.64 62.60
N VAL A 568 -16.44 -7.59 62.43
CA VAL A 568 -15.10 -7.49 63.03
C VAL A 568 -14.17 -6.83 62.01
N PHE A 569 -13.69 -5.63 62.33
CA PHE A 569 -12.65 -4.96 61.55
C PHE A 569 -11.27 -5.45 62.04
N PRO A 570 -10.33 -5.80 61.15
CA PRO A 570 -8.95 -5.98 61.57
C PRO A 570 -8.41 -4.63 62.06
N ALA A 571 -7.77 -4.62 63.23
CA ALA A 571 -7.05 -3.44 63.71
C ALA A 571 -6.01 -3.00 62.69
N PRO A 572 -5.75 -1.69 62.52
CA PRO A 572 -4.71 -1.22 61.61
C PRO A 572 -3.38 -1.86 62.00
N GLU A 573 -2.76 -2.59 61.06
CA GLU A 573 -1.37 -3.02 61.22
C GLU A 573 -0.53 -1.75 61.44
N GLY A 574 0.07 -1.65 62.64
CA GLY A 574 1.03 -0.61 62.94
C GLY A 574 2.17 -0.63 61.91
N PRO A 575 2.86 0.50 61.70
CA PRO A 575 3.91 0.59 60.70
C PRO A 575 4.96 -0.51 60.96
N PRO A 576 5.50 -1.14 59.90
CA PRO A 576 6.54 -2.15 60.06
C PRO A 576 7.74 -1.53 60.81
N PRO A 577 8.45 -2.29 61.66
CA PRO A 577 9.64 -1.79 62.33
C PRO A 577 10.63 -1.30 61.28
N ALA A 578 11.14 -0.09 61.49
CA ALA A 578 12.07 0.55 60.56
C ALA A 578 13.27 -0.38 60.30
N PRO A 579 13.70 -0.53 59.03
CA PRO A 579 14.91 -1.30 58.73
C PRO A 579 16.12 -0.65 59.44
N PRO A 580 17.11 -1.45 59.88
CA PRO A 580 18.30 -0.92 60.51
C PRO A 580 19.00 0.06 59.57
N VAL A 581 19.26 1.27 60.08
CA VAL A 581 19.95 2.34 59.36
C VAL A 581 21.35 1.84 58.97
N PRO A 582 21.73 1.86 57.68
CA PRO A 582 23.09 1.52 57.30
C PRO A 582 24.06 2.57 57.85
N PRO A 583 25.29 2.19 58.27
CA PRO A 583 26.22 3.12 58.85
C PRO A 583 26.57 4.24 57.86
N VAL A 584 26.56 5.48 58.37
CA VAL A 584 26.95 6.68 57.62
C VAL A 584 28.39 6.50 57.12
N PRO A 585 28.69 6.71 55.83
CA PRO A 585 30.06 6.65 55.34
C PRO A 585 30.84 7.85 55.89
N GLY A 586 31.71 7.61 56.87
CA GLY A 586 32.59 8.66 57.39
C GLY A 586 33.04 8.52 58.83
N ASP A 587 32.52 7.55 59.60
CA ASP A 587 32.89 7.42 61.02
C ASP A 587 34.22 6.64 61.20
N PRO A 588 35.32 7.29 61.66
CA PRO A 588 36.62 6.64 61.80
C PRO A 588 36.65 5.57 62.91
N VAL A 589 35.63 5.50 63.77
CA VAL A 589 35.56 4.51 64.86
C VAL A 589 35.14 3.12 64.36
N ALA A 590 34.33 3.02 63.29
CA ALA A 590 33.85 1.74 62.73
C ALA A 590 34.95 0.95 61.98
N ARG A 591 35.98 1.63 61.46
CA ARG A 591 37.12 0.98 60.77
C ARG A 591 38.04 0.20 61.71
N ALA A 592 38.11 0.58 62.98
CA ALA A 592 38.95 -0.11 63.97
C ALA A 592 38.32 -1.43 64.46
N ALA A 593 36.99 -1.55 64.44
CA ALA A 593 36.27 -2.75 64.85
C ALA A 593 36.36 -3.88 63.80
N LEU A 594 36.20 -3.55 62.51
CA LEU A 594 36.27 -4.52 61.40
C LEU A 594 37.68 -5.09 61.16
N ALA A 595 38.74 -4.33 61.50
CA ALA A 595 40.12 -4.81 61.40
C ALA A 595 40.50 -5.80 62.51
N ARG A 596 39.81 -5.79 63.66
CA ARG A 596 40.04 -6.74 64.77
C ARG A 596 39.32 -8.07 64.57
N GLU A 597 38.18 -8.09 63.90
CA GLU A 597 37.43 -9.32 63.60
C GLU A 597 38.07 -10.14 62.46
N ALA A 598 38.65 -9.48 61.45
CA ALA A 598 39.33 -10.15 60.35
C ALA A 598 40.68 -10.82 60.73
N ALA A 599 41.29 -10.43 61.85
CA ALA A 599 42.52 -11.03 62.35
C ALA A 599 42.29 -12.30 63.21
N ALA A 600 41.07 -12.52 63.70
CA ALA A 600 40.75 -13.63 64.61
C ALA A 600 40.33 -14.93 63.87
N THR A 601 39.96 -14.86 62.59
CA THR A 601 39.48 -16.01 61.80
C THR A 601 40.54 -16.67 60.92
N ALA A 602 41.79 -16.22 60.95
CA ALA A 602 42.88 -16.74 60.09
C ALA A 602 43.76 -17.82 60.77
N SER A 603 43.40 -18.35 61.95
CA SER A 603 44.30 -19.18 62.78
C SER A 603 43.78 -20.59 63.13
N ALA A 604 42.77 -21.15 62.46
CA ALA A 604 42.35 -22.52 62.79
C ALA A 604 41.77 -23.33 61.61
N GLY A 605 42.58 -24.27 61.11
CA GLY A 605 42.18 -25.53 60.43
C GLY A 605 41.69 -25.41 58.97
N GLY A 606 42.16 -26.14 57.96
CA GLY A 606 42.88 -27.41 57.96
C GLY A 606 42.15 -28.45 57.10
N GLN A 607 42.39 -28.44 55.79
CA GLN A 607 42.36 -29.56 54.82
C GLN A 607 41.06 -30.31 54.42
N LYS A 608 40.92 -30.43 53.06
CA LYS A 608 40.23 -31.43 52.19
C LYS A 608 38.70 -31.29 52.03
N GLY A 609 38.09 -31.27 50.84
CA GLY A 609 38.58 -31.38 49.47
C GLY A 609 37.47 -31.09 48.42
N THR A 610 37.91 -30.51 47.31
CA THR A 610 37.46 -30.66 45.90
C THR A 610 35.98 -30.53 45.51
N VAL A 611 35.64 -29.40 44.85
CA VAL A 611 34.68 -29.35 43.71
C VAL A 611 35.22 -28.41 42.64
N VAL A 612 35.22 -28.88 41.40
CA VAL A 612 35.78 -28.25 40.18
C VAL A 612 34.72 -27.37 39.49
N LEU A 613 35.12 -26.18 39.06
CA LEU A 613 34.41 -25.27 38.15
C LEU A 613 34.95 -25.43 36.72
N PRO A 614 34.14 -25.24 35.65
CA PRO A 614 34.63 -24.77 34.37
C PRO A 614 34.35 -23.27 34.19
N GLY A 615 35.39 -22.53 33.81
CA GLY A 615 35.40 -21.08 33.63
C GLY A 615 34.90 -20.59 32.25
N PRO A 616 34.90 -19.26 32.03
CA PRO A 616 34.33 -18.63 30.85
C PRO A 616 35.38 -18.40 29.74
N GLU A 617 35.01 -18.68 28.48
CA GLU A 617 35.83 -18.34 27.31
C GLU A 617 35.36 -17.02 26.64
N LYS A 618 36.37 -16.26 26.19
CA LYS A 618 36.38 -14.88 25.68
C LYS A 618 35.88 -14.74 24.23
N PRO A 619 35.63 -13.49 23.75
CA PRO A 619 35.13 -13.20 22.40
C PRO A 619 36.24 -13.22 21.34
N LYS A 620 35.88 -13.50 20.08
CA LYS A 620 36.74 -13.30 18.89
C LYS A 620 36.10 -12.30 17.92
N ASN A 621 36.89 -11.29 17.56
CA ASN A 621 36.75 -10.47 16.35
C ASN A 621 37.22 -11.26 15.13
N THR A 622 36.45 -11.17 14.03
CA THR A 622 36.90 -10.97 12.64
C THR A 622 35.74 -10.39 11.86
#